data_AF-A0A5C6S734-F1
#
_entry.id   AF-A0A5C6S734-F1
#
_cell.length_a   1.000
_cell.length_b   1.000
_cell.length_c   1.000
_cell.angle_alpha   90.00
_cell.angle_beta   90.00
_cell.angle_gamma   90.00
#
_symmetry.space_group_name_H-M   'P 1'
#
loop_
_entity.id
_entity.type
_entity.pdbx_description
1 polymer ?
#
loop_
_entity_poly.entity_id
_entity_poly.type
_entity_poly.pdbx_seq_one_letter_code
_entity_poly.pdbx_strand_id
1 'polypeptide(L)'
;MESYAEVLNYAIPFFISLLLLEALIARWKGASVIRSMDTLSSLSSGLTNVIKDVLGLTVVIVSYDWLESRIGLVEISATWAVYLLAFIGLDFAGYWVHRLSHSINFLWNRHIIHHSSEEFNLGCALRQSISGFFAITVFFLAPVALLGVPGEVIAVAAPLHLFAQYWYHTRLIGKMGLLEHIIVTPSHHRVHHAINPEYLDKNHSQIFIIWDKWFGTFQEELDDAPPVYGVTRPVRTWNPILINFQHLWQLIQDAWRTKDWGAKFTIWFKPTGWRPADVEAAYPVESIKDPYAYEKYAPTLSPHLQLWSWAQFTLTFLLMMFLFNQIGAIGAQGAILYGLFLVFSIFSYSMLMDKSRFAVYSEMVRCLLGLAIIGAQGGNWFGLEKAWGMGPFALGGYFIGSLLVTVYFFQSEVKSAGYEVSRATKTAAPTKRLQS
;
A
#
# COMPACT_ATOMS: atom_id res chain seq x y z
N MET A 1 -7.13 12.86 16.50
CA MET A 1 -5.82 13.00 15.82
C MET A 1 -4.69 12.77 16.80
N GLU A 2 -4.65 13.49 17.93
CA GLU A 2 -3.56 13.39 18.92
C GLU A 2 -3.38 12.00 19.54
N SER A 3 -4.42 11.39 20.11
CA SER A 3 -4.30 10.05 20.74
C SER A 3 -3.87 8.96 19.74
N TYR A 4 -4.28 9.06 18.48
CA TYR A 4 -3.83 8.13 17.43
C TYR A 4 -2.36 8.37 17.07
N ALA A 5 -1.93 9.64 16.97
CA ALA A 5 -0.53 9.99 16.76
C ALA A 5 0.38 9.51 17.92
N GLU A 6 -0.11 9.57 19.17
CA GLU A 6 0.61 9.05 20.34
C GLU A 6 0.82 7.53 20.25
N VAL A 7 -0.21 6.76 19.88
CA VAL A 7 -0.08 5.30 19.68
C VAL A 7 0.96 4.99 18.60
N LEU A 8 0.98 5.77 17.52
CA LEU A 8 1.92 5.60 16.41
C LEU A 8 3.38 5.86 16.82
N ASN A 9 3.63 6.74 17.78
CA ASN A 9 4.98 6.95 18.34
C ASN A 9 5.57 5.68 18.98
N TYR A 10 4.72 4.73 19.40
CA TYR A 10 5.16 3.43 19.92
C TYR A 10 5.11 2.33 18.84
N ALA A 11 4.04 2.30 18.04
CA ALA A 11 3.85 1.27 17.01
C ALA A 11 4.91 1.33 15.91
N ILE A 12 5.28 2.53 15.45
CA ILE A 12 6.26 2.71 14.36
C ILE A 12 7.64 2.16 14.76
N PRO A 13 8.25 2.55 15.90
CA PRO A 13 9.53 1.96 16.33
C PRO A 13 9.46 0.44 16.51
N PHE A 14 8.35 -0.09 17.01
CA PHE A 14 8.16 -1.52 17.16
C PHE A 14 8.21 -2.26 15.82
N PHE A 15 7.44 -1.81 14.82
CA PHE A 15 7.46 -2.42 13.48
C PHE A 15 8.80 -2.26 12.76
N ILE A 16 9.43 -1.08 12.88
CA ILE A 16 10.79 -0.88 12.34
C ILE A 16 11.78 -1.85 12.97
N SER A 17 11.69 -2.08 14.29
CA SER A 17 12.57 -3.02 14.99
C SER A 17 12.37 -4.46 14.50
N LEU A 18 11.13 -4.88 14.24
CA LEU A 18 10.84 -6.20 13.68
C LEU A 18 11.36 -6.34 12.24
N LEU A 19 11.23 -5.30 11.41
CA LEU A 19 11.76 -5.29 10.05
C LEU A 19 13.29 -5.36 10.05
N LEU A 20 13.96 -4.63 10.95
CA LEU A 20 15.41 -4.73 11.15
C LEU A 20 15.83 -6.13 11.65
N LEU A 21 15.06 -6.71 12.57
CA LEU A 21 15.31 -8.07 13.06
C LEU A 21 15.18 -9.10 11.94
N GLU A 22 14.13 -9.01 11.10
CA GLU A 22 13.99 -9.86 9.91
C GLU A 22 15.19 -9.71 8.98
N ALA A 23 15.66 -8.49 8.74
CA ALA A 23 16.84 -8.22 7.91
C ALA A 23 18.13 -8.86 8.47
N LEU A 24 18.31 -8.80 9.80
CA LEU A 24 19.46 -9.41 10.47
C LEU A 24 19.39 -10.95 10.39
N ILE A 25 18.22 -11.54 10.66
CA ILE A 25 18.01 -12.99 10.58
C ILE A 25 18.20 -13.48 9.14
N ALA A 26 17.66 -12.75 8.17
CA ALA A 26 17.83 -13.04 6.74
C ALA A 26 19.30 -13.09 6.35
N ARG A 27 20.07 -12.07 6.74
CA ARG A 27 21.51 -12.00 6.49
C ARG A 27 22.25 -13.15 7.16
N TRP A 28 21.92 -13.47 8.41
CA TRP A 28 22.51 -14.58 9.16
C TRP A 28 22.24 -15.94 8.50
N LYS A 29 21.01 -16.15 7.99
CA LYS A 29 20.61 -17.36 7.26
C LYS A 29 21.07 -17.40 5.79
N GLY A 30 21.69 -16.34 5.28
CA GLY A 30 22.03 -16.21 3.85
C GLY A 30 20.80 -16.16 2.92
N ALA A 31 19.62 -15.80 3.45
CA ALA A 31 18.37 -15.76 2.71
C ALA A 31 18.20 -14.40 1.99
N SER A 32 17.88 -14.43 0.69
CA SER A 32 17.56 -13.22 -0.07
C SER A 32 16.07 -12.87 0.08
N VAL A 33 15.74 -12.17 1.18
CA VAL A 33 14.36 -11.73 1.44
C VAL A 33 14.10 -10.24 1.27
N ILE A 34 15.17 -9.43 1.21
CA ILE A 34 15.10 -7.97 1.17
C ILE A 34 15.71 -7.45 -0.11
N ARG A 35 14.94 -6.63 -0.83
CA ARG A 35 15.43 -5.79 -1.93
C ARG A 35 15.28 -4.34 -1.52
N SER A 36 16.37 -3.60 -1.53
CA SER A 36 16.44 -2.26 -0.93
C SER A 36 15.33 -1.32 -1.41
N MET A 37 15.13 -1.19 -2.72
CA MET A 37 14.15 -0.25 -3.26
C MET A 37 12.70 -0.70 -3.09
N ASP A 38 12.47 -2.03 -3.10
CA ASP A 38 11.15 -2.57 -2.80
C ASP A 38 10.79 -2.36 -1.32
N THR A 39 11.74 -2.57 -0.40
CA THR A 39 11.59 -2.23 1.02
C THR A 39 11.34 -0.74 1.21
N LEU A 40 12.06 0.13 0.48
CA LEU A 40 11.85 1.56 0.53
C LEU A 40 10.44 1.93 0.04
N SER A 41 9.95 1.33 -1.05
CA SER A 41 8.58 1.48 -1.54
C SER A 41 7.54 1.05 -0.50
N SER A 42 7.77 -0.09 0.16
CA SER A 42 6.92 -0.61 1.24
C SER A 42 6.83 0.34 2.44
N LEU A 43 7.98 0.83 2.92
CA LEU A 43 8.03 1.84 3.99
C LEU A 43 7.34 3.14 3.56
N SER A 44 7.59 3.60 2.35
CA SER A 44 6.97 4.79 1.77
C SER A 44 5.43 4.66 1.70
N SER A 45 4.93 3.47 1.34
CA SER A 45 3.50 3.17 1.37
C SER A 45 2.94 3.28 2.78
N GLY A 46 3.65 2.72 3.78
CA GLY A 46 3.30 2.85 5.19
C GLY A 46 3.20 4.32 5.62
N LEU A 47 4.19 5.15 5.28
CA LEU A 47 4.16 6.59 5.55
C LEU A 47 2.93 7.26 4.92
N THR A 48 2.64 7.00 3.63
CA THR A 48 1.46 7.60 2.97
C THR A 48 0.14 7.20 3.63
N ASN A 49 0.00 5.94 4.04
CA ASN A 49 -1.19 5.46 4.72
C ASN A 49 -1.35 6.08 6.11
N VAL A 50 -0.28 6.09 6.92
CA VAL A 50 -0.34 6.67 8.26
C VAL A 50 -0.62 8.17 8.21
N ILE A 51 -0.03 8.91 7.25
CA ILE A 51 -0.35 10.34 7.03
C ILE A 51 -1.85 10.51 6.73
N LYS A 52 -2.41 9.73 5.80
CA LYS A 52 -3.84 9.78 5.46
C LYS A 52 -4.72 9.51 6.70
N ASP A 53 -4.38 8.48 7.47
CA ASP A 53 -5.19 8.05 8.61
C ASP A 53 -5.12 9.04 9.77
N VAL A 54 -3.94 9.59 10.08
CA VAL A 54 -3.77 10.66 11.08
C VAL A 54 -4.53 11.92 10.70
N LEU A 55 -4.54 12.28 9.41
CA LEU A 55 -5.28 13.43 8.91
C LEU A 55 -6.80 13.19 8.79
N GLY A 56 -7.27 11.96 9.03
CA GLY A 56 -8.69 11.63 8.95
C GLY A 56 -9.28 11.81 7.55
N LEU A 57 -8.48 11.63 6.48
CA LEU A 57 -8.91 11.86 5.09
C LEU A 57 -9.82 10.75 4.54
N THR A 58 -10.18 9.77 5.36
CA THR A 58 -11.15 8.74 5.00
C THR A 58 -12.56 9.26 5.20
N VAL A 59 -13.39 9.22 4.16
CA VAL A 59 -14.80 9.64 4.23
C VAL A 59 -15.63 8.53 4.85
N VAL A 60 -15.97 8.69 6.12
CA VAL A 60 -16.86 7.78 6.85
C VAL A 60 -18.30 8.25 6.66
N ILE A 61 -19.02 7.71 5.67
CA ILE A 61 -20.45 8.00 5.46
C ILE A 61 -21.29 7.39 6.59
N VAL A 62 -20.95 6.15 6.96
CA VAL A 62 -21.63 5.39 8.00
C VAL A 62 -20.58 4.96 9.03
N SER A 63 -20.68 5.48 10.24
CA SER A 63 -19.85 5.03 11.36
C SER A 63 -20.44 3.77 11.99
N TYR A 64 -19.61 3.02 12.71
CA TYR A 64 -20.08 1.87 13.48
C TYR A 64 -21.12 2.30 14.53
N ASP A 65 -20.89 3.38 15.26
CA ASP A 65 -21.84 3.91 16.26
C ASP A 65 -23.19 4.28 15.64
N TRP A 66 -23.18 4.84 14.43
CA TRP A 66 -24.42 5.10 13.71
C TRP A 66 -25.15 3.81 13.36
N LEU A 67 -24.42 2.78 12.91
CA LEU A 67 -25.03 1.50 12.55
C LEU A 67 -25.62 0.82 13.78
N GLU A 68 -24.84 0.69 14.85
CA GLU A 68 -25.23 0.08 16.11
C GLU A 68 -26.45 0.78 16.72
N SER A 69 -26.45 2.12 16.82
CA SER A 69 -27.60 2.88 17.35
C SER A 69 -28.89 2.77 16.51
N ARG A 70 -28.84 2.17 15.33
CA ARG A 70 -30.01 1.97 14.44
C ARG A 70 -30.51 0.53 14.44
N ILE A 71 -29.61 -0.44 14.57
CA ILE A 71 -29.96 -1.86 14.42
C ILE A 71 -29.72 -2.69 15.68
N GLY A 72 -29.00 -2.16 16.67
CA GLY A 72 -28.71 -2.85 17.92
C GLY A 72 -29.98 -3.36 18.60
N LEU A 73 -29.99 -4.64 18.92
CA LEU A 73 -31.14 -5.30 19.52
C LEU A 73 -31.03 -5.44 21.04
N VAL A 74 -29.82 -5.32 21.57
CA VAL A 74 -29.48 -5.56 22.97
C VAL A 74 -28.52 -4.46 23.43
N GLU A 75 -28.60 -4.04 24.68
CA GLU A 75 -27.55 -3.23 25.30
C GLU A 75 -26.60 -4.15 26.06
N ILE A 76 -25.31 -4.09 25.74
CA ILE A 76 -24.28 -4.95 26.35
C ILE A 76 -23.10 -4.11 26.83
N SER A 77 -22.71 -4.30 28.08
CA SER A 77 -21.57 -3.60 28.68
C SER A 77 -20.24 -4.14 28.16
N ALA A 78 -19.24 -3.26 28.02
CA ALA A 78 -17.89 -3.62 27.60
C ALA A 78 -17.19 -4.52 28.63
N THR A 79 -17.32 -5.84 28.46
CA THR A 79 -16.59 -6.86 29.24
C THR A 79 -15.56 -7.57 28.37
N TRP A 80 -14.60 -8.28 28.97
CA TRP A 80 -13.57 -9.02 28.20
C TRP A 80 -14.16 -9.98 27.16
N ALA A 81 -15.33 -10.59 27.45
CA ALA A 81 -16.02 -11.48 26.52
C ALA A 81 -16.56 -10.73 25.29
N VAL A 82 -16.96 -9.46 25.47
CA VAL A 82 -17.41 -8.59 24.39
C VAL A 82 -16.26 -8.17 23.50
N TYR A 83 -15.09 -7.89 24.08
CA TYR A 83 -13.88 -7.66 23.30
C TYR A 83 -13.50 -8.88 22.46
N LEU A 84 -13.59 -10.09 23.01
CA LEU A 84 -13.34 -11.32 22.26
C LEU A 84 -14.36 -11.52 21.13
N LEU A 85 -15.65 -11.34 21.42
CA LEU A 85 -16.72 -11.41 20.42
C LEU A 85 -16.50 -10.38 19.29
N ALA A 86 -16.18 -9.15 19.65
CA ALA A 86 -15.89 -8.07 18.73
C ALA A 86 -14.67 -8.41 17.85
N PHE A 87 -13.61 -8.98 18.44
CA PHE A 87 -12.42 -9.40 17.71
C PHE A 87 -12.72 -10.50 16.68
N ILE A 88 -13.53 -11.50 17.06
CA ILE A 88 -13.99 -12.56 16.14
C ILE A 88 -14.88 -11.98 15.03
N GLY A 89 -15.78 -11.06 15.39
CA GLY A 89 -16.66 -10.37 14.44
C GLY A 89 -15.90 -9.48 13.46
N LEU A 90 -14.86 -8.79 13.92
CA LEU A 90 -13.91 -8.04 13.08
C LEU A 90 -13.18 -8.98 12.12
N ASP A 91 -12.73 -10.15 12.58
CA ASP A 91 -12.06 -11.14 11.73
C ASP A 91 -13.00 -11.70 10.65
N PHE A 92 -14.26 -11.99 10.99
CA PHE A 92 -15.28 -12.41 10.04
C PHE A 92 -15.59 -11.32 9.01
N ALA A 93 -15.80 -10.08 9.46
CA ALA A 93 -16.04 -8.95 8.58
C ALA A 93 -14.83 -8.71 7.65
N GLY A 94 -13.64 -8.84 8.21
CA GLY A 94 -12.36 -8.78 7.54
C GLY A 94 -12.23 -9.80 6.41
N TYR A 95 -12.54 -11.09 6.69
CA TYR A 95 -12.55 -12.15 5.68
C TYR A 95 -13.41 -11.78 4.46
N TRP A 96 -14.64 -11.30 4.68
CA TRP A 96 -15.55 -10.97 3.57
C TRP A 96 -15.09 -9.75 2.79
N VAL A 97 -14.66 -8.69 3.47
CA VAL A 97 -14.11 -7.50 2.79
C VAL A 97 -12.88 -7.88 1.98
N HIS A 98 -12.03 -8.75 2.53
CA HIS A 98 -10.82 -9.21 1.89
C HIS A 98 -11.14 -10.04 0.63
N ARG A 99 -12.00 -11.05 0.75
CA ARG A 99 -12.47 -11.86 -0.39
C ARG A 99 -13.12 -11.01 -1.48
N LEU A 100 -13.97 -10.06 -1.12
CA LEU A 100 -14.60 -9.15 -2.09
C LEU A 100 -13.58 -8.23 -2.75
N SER A 101 -12.53 -7.82 -2.04
CA SER A 101 -11.44 -7.05 -2.61
C SER A 101 -10.66 -7.85 -3.65
N HIS A 102 -10.51 -9.16 -3.48
CA HIS A 102 -9.94 -10.03 -4.51
C HIS A 102 -10.93 -10.37 -5.64
N SER A 103 -12.23 -10.32 -5.39
CA SER A 103 -13.25 -10.77 -6.35
C SER A 103 -13.85 -9.66 -7.22
N ILE A 104 -13.76 -8.38 -6.85
CA ILE A 104 -14.44 -7.27 -7.54
C ILE A 104 -13.45 -6.20 -7.99
N ASN A 105 -13.45 -5.87 -9.28
CA ASN A 105 -12.56 -4.86 -9.91
C ASN A 105 -12.39 -3.57 -9.09
N PHE A 106 -13.51 -2.93 -8.71
CA PHE A 106 -13.44 -1.67 -7.95
C PHE A 106 -12.80 -1.85 -6.56
N LEU A 107 -13.09 -2.96 -5.87
CA LEU A 107 -12.56 -3.23 -4.54
C LEU A 107 -11.10 -3.68 -4.59
N TRP A 108 -10.68 -4.35 -5.66
CA TRP A 108 -9.28 -4.71 -5.90
C TRP A 108 -8.36 -3.49 -5.92
N ASN A 109 -8.82 -2.34 -6.43
CA ASN A 109 -8.03 -1.10 -6.39
C ASN A 109 -7.60 -0.70 -4.97
N ARG A 110 -8.37 -1.09 -3.95
CA ARG A 110 -8.06 -0.79 -2.54
C ARG A 110 -7.09 -1.79 -1.93
N HIS A 111 -6.76 -2.85 -2.63
CA HIS A 111 -5.99 -3.96 -2.08
C HIS A 111 -4.76 -4.31 -2.93
N ILE A 112 -4.74 -3.97 -4.21
CA ILE A 112 -3.61 -4.20 -5.13
C ILE A 112 -2.27 -3.69 -4.60
N ILE A 113 -2.24 -2.55 -3.90
CA ILE A 113 -1.03 -2.00 -3.27
C ILE A 113 -0.40 -3.00 -2.29
N HIS A 114 -1.21 -3.74 -1.54
CA HIS A 114 -0.76 -4.75 -0.58
C HIS A 114 -0.02 -5.90 -1.28
N HIS A 115 -0.54 -6.36 -2.41
CA HIS A 115 0.05 -7.41 -3.24
C HIS A 115 1.15 -6.90 -4.19
N SER A 116 1.35 -5.60 -4.30
CA SER A 116 2.21 -5.02 -5.34
C SER A 116 3.71 -5.28 -5.16
N SER A 117 4.15 -5.73 -3.98
CA SER A 117 5.54 -6.13 -3.78
C SER A 117 5.78 -7.45 -4.51
N GLU A 118 6.86 -7.50 -5.28
CA GLU A 118 7.33 -8.74 -5.91
C GLU A 118 8.28 -9.51 -4.97
N GLU A 119 8.50 -9.01 -3.76
CA GLU A 119 9.14 -9.70 -2.65
C GLU A 119 8.10 -10.03 -1.57
N PHE A 120 8.46 -10.91 -0.64
CA PHE A 120 7.61 -11.19 0.53
C PHE A 120 8.45 -11.16 1.80
N ASN A 121 8.18 -10.15 2.63
CA ASN A 121 8.87 -9.79 3.88
C ASN A 121 7.97 -8.83 4.69
N LEU A 122 8.37 -8.50 5.91
CA LEU A 122 7.54 -7.71 6.84
C LEU A 122 7.22 -6.31 6.32
N GLY A 123 8.02 -5.79 5.37
CA GLY A 123 7.70 -4.54 4.68
C GLY A 123 6.38 -4.61 3.92
N CYS A 124 6.01 -5.77 3.37
CA CYS A 124 4.78 -5.94 2.59
C CYS A 124 3.53 -5.59 3.40
N ALA A 125 3.53 -5.89 4.72
CA ALA A 125 2.45 -5.52 5.62
C ALA A 125 2.18 -4.01 5.67
N LEU A 126 3.21 -3.19 5.41
CA LEU A 126 3.11 -1.73 5.41
C LEU A 126 2.50 -1.17 4.11
N ARG A 127 2.31 -1.99 3.08
CA ARG A 127 1.68 -1.59 1.83
C ARG A 127 0.16 -1.48 1.97
N GLN A 128 -0.28 -0.42 2.66
CA GLN A 128 -1.67 -0.13 2.93
C GLN A 128 -2.25 0.90 1.95
N SER A 129 -3.54 0.82 1.71
CA SER A 129 -4.22 1.64 0.70
C SER A 129 -4.53 3.06 1.16
N ILE A 130 -4.27 3.99 0.24
CA ILE A 130 -4.77 5.38 0.32
C ILE A 130 -5.94 5.65 -0.63
N SER A 131 -6.28 4.71 -1.50
CA SER A 131 -7.37 4.80 -2.48
C SER A 131 -8.74 4.41 -1.92
N GLY A 132 -8.80 3.79 -0.73
CA GLY A 132 -10.05 3.50 -0.03
C GLY A 132 -10.63 4.74 0.66
N PHE A 133 -11.61 5.38 0.01
CA PHE A 133 -12.33 6.53 0.58
C PHE A 133 -13.56 6.14 1.42
N PHE A 134 -14.17 4.98 1.16
CA PHE A 134 -15.38 4.51 1.86
C PHE A 134 -15.09 3.28 2.73
N ALA A 135 -15.49 3.31 4.00
CA ALA A 135 -15.34 2.18 4.92
C ALA A 135 -16.45 1.13 4.69
N ILE A 136 -16.23 0.18 3.77
CA ILE A 136 -17.23 -0.88 3.47
C ILE A 136 -17.34 -1.92 4.61
N THR A 137 -16.30 -2.06 5.44
CA THR A 137 -16.27 -3.00 6.56
C THR A 137 -17.41 -2.76 7.55
N VAL A 138 -17.90 -1.53 7.67
CA VAL A 138 -19.02 -1.19 8.58
C VAL A 138 -20.26 -2.04 8.30
N PHE A 139 -20.57 -2.33 7.03
CA PHE A 139 -21.73 -3.14 6.67
C PHE A 139 -21.55 -4.61 7.06
N PHE A 140 -20.32 -5.12 7.05
CA PHE A 140 -20.01 -6.48 7.48
C PHE A 140 -19.92 -6.62 9.01
N LEU A 141 -19.85 -5.50 9.74
CA LEU A 141 -19.98 -5.47 11.19
C LEU A 141 -21.43 -5.45 11.66
N ALA A 142 -22.42 -5.51 10.76
CA ALA A 142 -23.84 -5.57 11.13
C ALA A 142 -24.17 -6.67 12.16
N PRO A 143 -23.62 -7.91 12.09
CA PRO A 143 -23.85 -8.91 13.13
C PRO A 143 -23.34 -8.47 14.52
N VAL A 144 -22.20 -7.78 14.57
CA VAL A 144 -21.61 -7.26 15.81
C VAL A 144 -22.45 -6.12 16.38
N ALA A 145 -22.93 -5.23 15.51
CA ALA A 145 -23.84 -4.16 15.84
C ALA A 145 -25.21 -4.67 16.32
N LEU A 146 -25.78 -5.70 15.69
CA LEU A 146 -27.03 -6.33 16.13
C LEU A 146 -26.95 -6.87 17.57
N LEU A 147 -25.77 -7.37 17.96
CA LEU A 147 -25.48 -7.85 19.31
C LEU A 147 -25.26 -6.72 20.33
N GLY A 148 -25.27 -5.45 19.89
CA GLY A 148 -25.17 -4.28 20.76
C GLY A 148 -23.76 -3.92 21.20
N VAL A 149 -22.73 -4.47 20.55
CA VAL A 149 -21.33 -4.25 20.97
C VAL A 149 -21.01 -2.75 20.92
N PRO A 150 -20.54 -2.13 22.02
CA PRO A 150 -20.29 -0.70 22.05
C PRO A 150 -19.19 -0.26 21.08
N GLY A 151 -19.32 0.95 20.54
CA GLY A 151 -18.32 1.55 19.65
C GLY A 151 -16.91 1.64 20.21
N GLU A 152 -16.80 1.92 21.51
CA GLU A 152 -15.51 1.95 22.22
C GLU A 152 -14.78 0.61 22.18
N VAL A 153 -15.51 -0.52 22.19
CA VAL A 153 -14.94 -1.86 22.07
C VAL A 153 -14.35 -2.04 20.68
N ILE A 154 -15.05 -1.60 19.63
CA ILE A 154 -14.55 -1.66 18.25
C ILE A 154 -13.34 -0.74 18.05
N ALA A 155 -13.37 0.47 18.62
CA ALA A 155 -12.28 1.43 18.52
C ALA A 155 -10.95 0.90 19.10
N VAL A 156 -11.02 0.04 20.11
CA VAL A 156 -9.85 -0.62 20.71
C VAL A 156 -9.51 -1.94 20.00
N ALA A 157 -10.50 -2.78 19.68
CA ALA A 157 -10.27 -4.09 19.09
C ALA A 157 -9.76 -4.02 17.64
N ALA A 158 -10.21 -3.05 16.85
CA ALA A 158 -9.87 -2.95 15.43
C ALA A 158 -8.37 -2.69 15.17
N PRO A 159 -7.68 -1.75 15.85
CA PRO A 159 -6.23 -1.60 15.72
C PRO A 159 -5.45 -2.83 16.19
N LEU A 160 -5.89 -3.49 17.27
CA LEU A 160 -5.25 -4.72 17.76
C LEU A 160 -5.37 -5.85 16.73
N HIS A 161 -6.56 -6.01 16.13
CA HIS A 161 -6.79 -6.97 15.06
C HIS A 161 -5.93 -6.67 13.83
N LEU A 162 -5.81 -5.40 13.43
CA LEU A 162 -4.93 -4.97 12.34
C LEU A 162 -3.45 -5.29 12.63
N PHE A 163 -2.96 -4.95 13.81
CA PHE A 163 -1.55 -5.17 14.17
C PHE A 163 -1.20 -6.65 14.35
N ALA A 164 -2.16 -7.49 14.77
CA ALA A 164 -1.98 -8.93 14.88
C ALA A 164 -1.71 -9.61 13.52
N GLN A 165 -1.96 -8.94 12.39
CA GLN A 165 -1.70 -9.45 11.04
C GLN A 165 -0.26 -9.22 10.56
N TYR A 166 0.50 -8.34 11.21
CA TYR A 166 1.80 -7.90 10.72
C TYR A 166 2.82 -9.05 10.60
N TRP A 167 2.94 -9.89 11.63
CA TRP A 167 4.06 -10.81 11.83
C TRP A 167 4.17 -11.93 10.80
N TYR A 168 3.06 -12.32 10.15
CA TYR A 168 3.06 -13.46 9.24
C TYR A 168 3.53 -13.12 7.82
N HIS A 169 3.90 -11.87 7.55
CA HIS A 169 4.46 -11.45 6.26
C HIS A 169 5.94 -11.79 6.17
N THR A 170 6.30 -13.08 6.14
CA THR A 170 7.70 -13.48 6.05
C THR A 170 7.90 -14.80 5.34
N ARG A 171 9.07 -14.94 4.71
CA ARG A 171 9.57 -16.21 4.16
C ARG A 171 10.47 -16.98 5.13
N LEU A 172 10.84 -16.37 6.27
CA LEU A 172 11.83 -16.95 7.18
C LEU A 172 11.24 -18.01 8.13
N ILE A 173 9.92 -18.13 8.16
CA ILE A 173 9.15 -19.09 8.96
C ILE A 173 8.43 -20.02 7.98
N GLY A 174 8.70 -21.32 8.06
CA GLY A 174 8.06 -22.35 7.23
C GLY A 174 6.63 -22.66 7.66
N LYS A 175 6.22 -23.91 7.47
CA LYS A 175 4.94 -24.44 7.99
C LYS A 175 4.96 -24.53 9.51
N MET A 176 3.81 -24.30 10.15
CA MET A 176 3.67 -24.26 11.61
C MET A 176 2.84 -25.42 12.21
N GLY A 177 2.49 -26.43 11.40
CA GLY A 177 1.87 -27.66 11.88
C GLY A 177 0.49 -27.41 12.48
N LEU A 178 0.27 -27.81 13.75
CA LEU A 178 -1.05 -27.69 14.39
C LEU A 178 -1.63 -26.26 14.38
N LEU A 179 -0.78 -25.23 14.43
CA LEU A 179 -1.23 -23.83 14.38
C LEU A 179 -1.90 -23.48 13.06
N GLU A 180 -1.58 -24.17 11.97
CA GLU A 180 -2.19 -23.98 10.64
C GLU A 180 -3.65 -24.46 10.58
N HIS A 181 -4.12 -25.11 11.64
CA HIS A 181 -5.52 -25.46 11.80
C HIS A 181 -6.34 -24.39 12.52
N ILE A 182 -5.70 -23.42 13.15
CA ILE A 182 -6.34 -22.44 14.04
C ILE A 182 -6.16 -21.01 13.52
N ILE A 183 -4.92 -20.61 13.23
CA ILE A 183 -4.56 -19.24 12.85
C ILE A 183 -3.99 -19.17 11.44
N VAL A 184 -4.05 -17.99 10.84
CA VAL A 184 -3.28 -17.67 9.63
C VAL A 184 -1.80 -17.65 9.99
N THR A 185 -1.00 -18.35 9.18
CA THR A 185 0.45 -18.51 9.37
C THR A 185 1.18 -17.90 8.19
N PRO A 186 2.51 -17.73 8.28
CA PRO A 186 3.32 -17.28 7.15
C PRO A 186 3.14 -18.13 5.89
N SER A 187 2.93 -19.44 6.02
CA SER A 187 2.68 -20.33 4.87
C SER A 187 1.37 -20.00 4.16
N HIS A 188 0.27 -19.85 4.92
CA HIS A 188 -1.03 -19.46 4.35
C HIS A 188 -0.96 -18.11 3.65
N HIS A 189 -0.23 -17.15 4.22
CA HIS A 189 -0.17 -15.80 3.69
C HIS A 189 0.80 -15.68 2.49
N ARG A 190 1.84 -16.53 2.41
CA ARG A 190 2.64 -16.65 1.18
C ARG A 190 1.80 -17.09 -0.01
N VAL A 191 0.96 -18.12 0.18
CA VAL A 191 -0.02 -18.57 -0.83
C VAL A 191 -0.93 -17.42 -1.22
N HIS A 192 -1.47 -16.70 -0.25
CA HIS A 192 -2.35 -15.57 -0.51
C HIS A 192 -1.70 -14.49 -1.40
N HIS A 193 -0.42 -14.18 -1.18
CA HIS A 193 0.32 -13.19 -1.95
C HIS A 193 0.87 -13.70 -3.28
N ALA A 194 0.67 -14.97 -3.61
CA ALA A 194 1.25 -15.58 -4.77
C ALA A 194 0.42 -15.33 -6.04
N ILE A 195 1.09 -15.23 -7.17
CA ILE A 195 0.47 -15.10 -8.51
C ILE A 195 0.42 -16.43 -9.25
N ASN A 196 0.83 -17.53 -8.63
CA ASN A 196 0.78 -18.86 -9.21
C ASN A 196 -0.68 -19.27 -9.47
N PRO A 197 -1.00 -19.95 -10.59
CA PRO A 197 -2.37 -20.34 -10.93
C PRO A 197 -3.10 -21.11 -9.83
N GLU A 198 -2.42 -21.99 -9.10
CA GLU A 198 -2.96 -22.78 -7.99
C GLU A 198 -3.26 -21.97 -6.73
N TYR A 199 -2.67 -20.78 -6.59
CA TYR A 199 -2.76 -19.92 -5.41
C TYR A 199 -3.62 -18.68 -5.61
N LEU A 200 -4.01 -18.37 -6.86
CA LEU A 200 -4.85 -17.21 -7.16
C LEU A 200 -6.18 -17.24 -6.41
N ASP A 201 -6.52 -16.10 -5.81
CA ASP A 201 -7.76 -15.87 -5.06
C ASP A 201 -7.97 -16.91 -3.93
N LYS A 202 -6.91 -17.23 -3.18
CA LYS A 202 -6.93 -18.13 -2.02
C LYS A 202 -6.55 -17.43 -0.72
N ASN A 203 -6.93 -18.05 0.40
CA ASN A 203 -6.52 -17.70 1.76
C ASN A 203 -6.81 -16.24 2.17
N HIS A 204 -8.09 -15.86 2.26
CA HIS A 204 -8.51 -14.50 2.61
C HIS A 204 -8.68 -14.24 4.12
N SER A 205 -8.55 -15.26 4.97
CA SER A 205 -8.58 -15.09 6.42
C SER A 205 -7.47 -14.13 6.88
N GLN A 206 -7.74 -13.39 7.96
CA GLN A 206 -6.79 -12.44 8.53
C GLN A 206 -6.12 -12.98 9.80
N ILE A 207 -6.91 -13.48 10.75
CA ILE A 207 -6.40 -14.10 11.99
C ILE A 207 -6.77 -15.56 12.08
N PHE A 208 -8.05 -15.93 11.92
CA PHE A 208 -8.50 -17.32 12.06
C PHE A 208 -8.66 -17.99 10.69
N ILE A 209 -7.94 -19.07 10.44
CA ILE A 209 -7.96 -19.80 9.15
C ILE A 209 -9.30 -20.52 8.88
N ILE A 210 -10.16 -20.60 9.89
CA ILE A 210 -11.45 -21.31 9.81
C ILE A 210 -12.36 -20.76 8.70
N TRP A 211 -12.32 -19.45 8.42
CA TRP A 211 -13.17 -18.85 7.40
C TRP A 211 -12.82 -19.37 6.01
N ASP A 212 -11.54 -19.44 5.65
CA ASP A 212 -11.11 -20.03 4.39
C ASP A 212 -11.54 -21.49 4.23
N LYS A 213 -11.49 -22.27 5.32
CA LYS A 213 -11.89 -23.68 5.32
C LYS A 213 -13.41 -23.85 5.20
N TRP A 214 -14.19 -23.01 5.88
CA TRP A 214 -15.65 -23.03 5.82
C TRP A 214 -16.20 -22.53 4.48
N PHE A 215 -15.59 -21.51 3.90
CA PHE A 215 -16.07 -20.87 2.69
C PHE A 215 -15.35 -21.31 1.41
N GLY A 216 -14.50 -22.34 1.50
CA GLY A 216 -13.90 -23.04 0.37
C GLY A 216 -12.80 -22.26 -0.36
N THR A 217 -12.11 -21.34 0.33
CA THR A 217 -11.02 -20.53 -0.24
C THR A 217 -9.64 -20.93 0.28
N PHE A 218 -9.57 -21.95 1.14
CA PHE A 218 -8.30 -22.49 1.64
C PHE A 218 -7.47 -23.17 0.55
N GLN A 219 -6.17 -22.90 0.55
CA GLN A 219 -5.16 -23.58 -0.24
C GLN A 219 -3.86 -23.70 0.57
N GLU A 220 -3.30 -24.91 0.63
CA GLU A 220 -2.01 -25.15 1.27
C GLU A 220 -0.86 -24.70 0.35
N GLU A 221 0.26 -24.27 0.94
CA GLU A 221 1.51 -24.08 0.23
C GLU A 221 2.09 -25.43 -0.19
N LEU A 222 2.27 -25.63 -1.49
CA LEU A 222 2.80 -26.85 -2.08
C LEU A 222 4.31 -26.77 -2.26
N ASP A 223 5.01 -27.86 -1.94
CA ASP A 223 6.48 -27.89 -2.00
C ASP A 223 7.01 -27.89 -3.45
N ASP A 224 6.24 -28.46 -4.39
CA ASP A 224 6.55 -28.53 -5.81
C ASP A 224 6.14 -27.28 -6.60
N ALA A 225 5.42 -26.37 -5.97
CA ALA A 225 4.94 -25.14 -6.57
C ALA A 225 5.28 -23.93 -5.69
N PRO A 226 6.56 -23.49 -5.65
CA PRO A 226 6.97 -22.41 -4.76
C PRO A 226 6.26 -21.08 -5.10
N PRO A 227 5.78 -20.32 -4.10
CA PRO A 227 5.11 -19.03 -4.33
C PRO A 227 5.98 -18.00 -5.05
N VAL A 228 5.43 -17.41 -6.10
CA VAL A 228 5.95 -16.22 -6.79
C VAL A 228 5.05 -15.04 -6.45
N TYR A 229 5.63 -13.92 -6.05
CA TYR A 229 4.88 -12.78 -5.52
C TYR A 229 4.74 -11.64 -6.53
N GLY A 230 3.77 -10.77 -6.25
CA GLY A 230 3.45 -9.58 -7.03
C GLY A 230 1.98 -9.58 -7.42
N VAL A 231 1.68 -9.01 -8.58
CA VAL A 231 0.34 -8.99 -9.16
C VAL A 231 0.40 -9.46 -10.60
N THR A 232 -0.63 -10.19 -11.06
CA THR A 232 -0.68 -10.78 -12.41
C THR A 232 -0.55 -9.74 -13.53
N ARG A 233 -0.87 -8.47 -13.25
CA ARG A 233 -0.57 -7.31 -14.08
C ARG A 233 0.43 -6.42 -13.34
N PRO A 234 1.74 -6.58 -13.59
CA PRO A 234 2.78 -5.90 -12.84
C PRO A 234 2.62 -4.38 -12.79
N VAL A 235 2.84 -3.82 -11.61
CA VAL A 235 2.75 -2.36 -11.41
C VAL A 235 3.92 -1.62 -12.06
N ARG A 236 5.10 -2.25 -12.13
CA ARG A 236 6.34 -1.69 -12.73
C ARG A 236 6.69 -0.28 -12.27
N THR A 237 6.55 -0.05 -10.98
CA THR A 237 6.87 1.23 -10.32
C THR A 237 7.03 0.96 -8.83
N TRP A 238 7.95 1.69 -8.20
CA TRP A 238 8.10 1.72 -6.74
C TRP A 238 7.34 2.89 -6.10
N ASN A 239 6.64 3.71 -6.88
CA ASN A 239 5.89 4.85 -6.38
C ASN A 239 4.54 4.41 -5.77
N PRO A 240 4.37 4.49 -4.43
CA PRO A 240 3.16 3.95 -3.79
C PRO A 240 1.89 4.72 -4.13
N ILE A 241 1.99 6.00 -4.52
CA ILE A 241 0.85 6.79 -4.98
C ILE A 241 0.38 6.26 -6.33
N LEU A 242 1.30 6.03 -7.29
CA LEU A 242 0.93 5.50 -8.61
C LEU A 242 0.28 4.12 -8.50
N ILE A 243 0.86 3.23 -7.70
CA ILE A 243 0.32 1.87 -7.49
C ILE A 243 -1.14 1.92 -6.99
N ASN A 244 -1.46 2.82 -6.06
CA ASN A 244 -2.81 2.95 -5.48
C ASN A 244 -3.90 3.35 -6.49
N PHE A 245 -3.52 3.97 -7.60
CA PHE A 245 -4.48 4.53 -8.57
C PHE A 245 -4.34 3.94 -9.98
N GLN A 246 -3.31 3.14 -10.25
CA GLN A 246 -3.08 2.56 -11.59
C GLN A 246 -4.23 1.65 -12.03
N HIS A 247 -4.74 0.78 -11.14
CA HIS A 247 -5.85 -0.11 -11.48
C HIS A 247 -7.14 0.68 -11.72
N LEU A 248 -7.49 1.61 -10.84
CA LEU A 248 -8.66 2.50 -11.02
C LEU A 248 -8.56 3.30 -12.31
N TRP A 249 -7.38 3.84 -12.63
CA TRP A 249 -7.17 4.58 -13.87
C TRP A 249 -7.39 3.70 -15.10
N GLN A 250 -6.90 2.45 -15.08
CA GLN A 250 -7.19 1.48 -16.14
C GLN A 250 -8.70 1.23 -16.27
N LEU A 251 -9.42 1.00 -15.17
CA LEU A 251 -10.87 0.79 -15.21
C LEU A 251 -11.62 2.00 -15.78
N ILE A 252 -11.23 3.23 -15.42
CA ILE A 252 -11.78 4.46 -15.99
C ILE A 252 -11.55 4.50 -17.50
N GLN A 253 -10.33 4.19 -17.96
CA GLN A 253 -10.01 4.16 -19.37
C GLN A 253 -10.79 3.10 -20.13
N ASP A 254 -10.93 1.90 -19.57
CA ASP A 254 -11.67 0.80 -20.19
C ASP A 254 -13.18 1.13 -20.27
N ALA A 255 -13.75 1.69 -19.20
CA ALA A 255 -15.13 2.20 -19.18
C ALA A 255 -15.33 3.32 -20.21
N TRP A 256 -14.37 4.23 -20.36
CA TRP A 256 -14.45 5.31 -21.34
C TRP A 256 -14.38 4.78 -22.79
N ARG A 257 -13.46 3.85 -23.06
CA ARG A 257 -13.15 3.36 -24.42
C ARG A 257 -14.17 2.36 -24.96
N THR A 258 -14.80 1.55 -24.10
CA THR A 258 -15.72 0.51 -24.59
C THR A 258 -16.92 1.10 -25.34
N LYS A 259 -17.34 0.45 -26.41
CA LYS A 259 -18.55 0.78 -27.17
C LYS A 259 -19.80 0.18 -26.53
N ASP A 260 -19.64 -0.80 -25.64
CA ASP A 260 -20.74 -1.39 -24.88
C ASP A 260 -21.14 -0.48 -23.72
N TRP A 261 -22.29 0.18 -23.86
CA TRP A 261 -22.85 1.06 -22.83
C TRP A 261 -23.14 0.34 -21.50
N GLY A 262 -23.55 -0.93 -21.54
CA GLY A 262 -23.78 -1.72 -20.33
C GLY A 262 -22.46 -2.01 -19.60
N ALA A 263 -21.40 -2.30 -20.36
CA ALA A 263 -20.07 -2.50 -19.79
C ALA A 263 -19.53 -1.25 -19.09
N LYS A 264 -19.84 -0.04 -19.57
CA LYS A 264 -19.41 1.23 -18.93
C LYS A 264 -19.83 1.32 -17.45
N PHE A 265 -21.04 0.85 -17.14
CA PHE A 265 -21.60 0.93 -15.78
C PHE A 265 -21.36 -0.34 -14.97
N THR A 266 -21.16 -1.49 -15.60
CA THR A 266 -21.00 -2.76 -14.87
C THR A 266 -19.55 -3.13 -14.60
N ILE A 267 -18.58 -2.64 -15.37
CA ILE A 267 -17.14 -2.97 -15.25
C ILE A 267 -16.61 -2.88 -13.80
N TRP A 268 -17.10 -1.93 -13.02
CA TRP A 268 -16.71 -1.69 -11.63
C TRP A 268 -17.06 -2.86 -10.69
N PHE A 269 -18.15 -3.57 -10.99
CA PHE A 269 -18.69 -4.67 -10.19
C PHE A 269 -18.41 -6.05 -10.80
N LYS A 270 -17.68 -6.09 -11.93
CA LYS A 270 -17.27 -7.34 -12.58
C LYS A 270 -16.09 -7.98 -11.82
N PRO A 271 -15.86 -9.29 -12.06
CA PRO A 271 -14.73 -10.00 -11.47
C PRO A 271 -13.40 -9.28 -11.69
N THR A 272 -12.51 -9.37 -10.71
CA THR A 272 -11.16 -8.77 -10.80
C THR A 272 -10.46 -9.21 -12.09
N GLY A 273 -9.92 -8.24 -12.81
CA GLY A 273 -9.23 -8.46 -14.08
C GLY A 273 -10.16 -8.48 -15.30
N TRP A 274 -11.48 -8.56 -15.14
CA TRP A 274 -12.43 -8.51 -16.26
C TRP A 274 -12.32 -7.17 -17.00
N ARG A 275 -12.33 -7.23 -18.34
CA ARG A 275 -12.33 -6.06 -19.23
C ARG A 275 -13.36 -6.28 -20.37
N PRO A 276 -13.92 -5.21 -20.95
CA PRO A 276 -14.77 -5.33 -22.13
C PRO A 276 -13.99 -5.91 -23.32
N ALA A 277 -14.58 -6.85 -24.05
CA ALA A 277 -13.88 -7.59 -25.12
C ALA A 277 -13.37 -6.68 -26.25
N ASP A 278 -14.12 -5.62 -26.59
CA ASP A 278 -13.72 -4.65 -27.61
C ASP A 278 -12.49 -3.84 -27.18
N VAL A 279 -12.41 -3.51 -25.89
CA VAL A 279 -11.26 -2.81 -25.30
C VAL A 279 -10.07 -3.74 -25.13
N GLU A 280 -10.28 -4.98 -24.71
CA GLU A 280 -9.20 -5.96 -24.57
C GLU A 280 -8.51 -6.23 -25.91
N ALA A 281 -9.29 -6.32 -27.00
CA ALA A 281 -8.76 -6.48 -28.35
C ALA A 281 -8.02 -5.23 -28.86
N ALA A 282 -8.58 -4.03 -28.64
CA ALA A 282 -8.00 -2.78 -29.15
C ALA A 282 -6.85 -2.22 -28.29
N TYR A 283 -6.85 -2.51 -26.99
CA TYR A 283 -5.93 -1.98 -25.99
C TYR A 283 -5.48 -3.12 -25.05
N PRO A 284 -4.68 -4.08 -25.55
CA PRO A 284 -4.19 -5.18 -24.74
C PRO A 284 -3.34 -4.66 -23.57
N VAL A 285 -3.47 -5.32 -22.42
CA VAL A 285 -2.67 -5.04 -21.21
C VAL A 285 -1.83 -6.27 -20.92
N GLU A 286 -0.56 -6.04 -20.63
CA GLU A 286 0.38 -7.10 -20.31
C GLU A 286 -0.03 -7.81 -19.01
N SER A 287 0.05 -9.14 -19.03
CA SER A 287 -0.17 -9.99 -17.87
C SER A 287 0.86 -11.10 -17.85
N ILE A 288 1.26 -11.51 -16.65
CA ILE A 288 2.19 -12.61 -16.42
C ILE A 288 1.46 -13.92 -16.79
N LYS A 289 2.03 -14.67 -17.73
CA LYS A 289 1.53 -16.00 -18.13
C LYS A 289 2.24 -17.14 -17.40
N ASP A 290 3.54 -16.96 -17.19
CA ASP A 290 4.39 -17.89 -16.47
C ASP A 290 5.05 -17.13 -15.30
N PRO A 291 4.58 -17.34 -14.06
CA PRO A 291 5.17 -16.73 -12.87
C PRO A 291 6.66 -17.04 -12.69
N TYR A 292 7.11 -18.24 -13.05
CA TYR A 292 8.49 -18.66 -12.82
C TYR A 292 9.48 -18.01 -13.79
N ALA A 293 9.01 -17.65 -14.99
CA ALA A 293 9.78 -16.92 -15.99
C ALA A 293 9.69 -15.38 -15.83
N TYR A 294 8.90 -14.89 -14.87
CA TYR A 294 8.69 -13.45 -14.71
C TYR A 294 9.94 -12.73 -14.17
N GLU A 295 10.41 -11.73 -14.92
CA GLU A 295 11.47 -10.84 -14.46
C GLU A 295 10.88 -9.70 -13.62
N LYS A 296 11.27 -9.72 -12.34
CA LYS A 296 10.86 -8.72 -11.35
C LYS A 296 11.34 -7.31 -11.72
N TYR A 297 10.52 -6.30 -11.46
CA TYR A 297 10.84 -4.89 -11.63
C TYR A 297 12.02 -4.47 -10.72
N ALA A 298 13.17 -4.26 -11.34
CA ALA A 298 14.40 -3.87 -10.67
C ALA A 298 15.28 -2.99 -11.59
N PRO A 299 14.89 -1.73 -11.87
CA PRO A 299 15.77 -0.82 -12.59
C PRO A 299 17.13 -0.72 -11.90
N THR A 300 18.20 -0.76 -12.69
CA THR A 300 19.57 -0.71 -12.17
C THR A 300 19.88 0.70 -11.64
N LEU A 301 20.04 0.84 -10.33
CA LEU A 301 20.39 2.11 -9.67
C LEU A 301 21.82 2.07 -9.13
N SER A 302 22.56 3.16 -9.28
CA SER A 302 23.87 3.28 -8.61
C SER A 302 23.72 3.22 -7.08
N PRO A 303 24.75 2.78 -6.34
CA PRO A 303 24.74 2.82 -4.87
C PRO A 303 24.49 4.22 -4.30
N HIS A 304 24.95 5.27 -5.01
CA HIS A 304 24.75 6.66 -4.61
C HIS A 304 23.29 7.10 -4.76
N LEU A 305 22.62 6.68 -5.83
CA LEU A 305 21.19 6.95 -5.99
C LEU A 305 20.36 6.20 -4.96
N GLN A 306 20.69 4.93 -4.69
CA GLN A 306 20.03 4.17 -3.62
C GLN A 306 20.19 4.86 -2.25
N LEU A 307 21.41 5.31 -1.92
CA LEU A 307 21.68 6.07 -0.69
C LEU A 307 20.89 7.37 -0.63
N TRP A 308 20.81 8.10 -1.75
CA TRP A 308 20.04 9.33 -1.86
C TRP A 308 18.53 9.10 -1.65
N SER A 309 17.98 8.03 -2.23
CA SER A 309 16.56 7.65 -2.02
C SER A 309 16.28 7.34 -0.54
N TRP A 310 17.18 6.65 0.15
CA TRP A 310 17.07 6.44 1.59
C TRP A 310 17.18 7.73 2.42
N ALA A 311 18.03 8.67 2.00
CA ALA A 311 18.14 9.97 2.65
C ALA A 311 16.83 10.79 2.49
N GLN A 312 16.23 10.79 1.30
CA GLN A 312 14.94 11.43 1.02
C GLN A 312 13.82 10.84 1.88
N PHE A 313 13.75 9.51 1.96
CA PHE A 313 12.79 8.82 2.82
C PHE A 313 13.01 9.18 4.29
N THR A 314 14.26 9.09 4.79
CA THR A 314 14.58 9.39 6.19
C THR A 314 14.18 10.80 6.57
N LEU A 315 14.47 11.79 5.72
CA LEU A 315 14.07 13.16 6.00
C LEU A 315 12.54 13.33 5.95
N THR A 316 11.86 12.71 4.98
CA THR A 316 10.39 12.71 4.92
C THR A 316 9.77 12.06 6.16
N PHE A 317 10.35 10.97 6.64
CA PHE A 317 9.96 10.30 7.87
C PHE A 317 10.14 11.20 9.10
N LEU A 318 11.29 11.88 9.23
CA LEU A 318 11.53 12.82 10.33
C LEU A 318 10.55 14.00 10.31
N LEU A 319 10.24 14.54 9.13
CA LEU A 319 9.24 15.60 8.97
C LEU A 319 7.82 15.10 9.32
N MET A 320 7.48 13.86 8.97
CA MET A 320 6.22 13.23 9.40
C MET A 320 6.15 13.07 10.93
N MET A 321 7.21 12.57 11.56
CA MET A 321 7.28 12.46 13.02
C MET A 321 7.15 13.84 13.67
N PHE A 322 7.77 14.88 13.10
CA PHE A 322 7.60 16.25 13.57
C PHE A 322 6.14 16.71 13.45
N LEU A 323 5.48 16.49 12.31
CA LEU A 323 4.06 16.79 12.12
C LEU A 323 3.20 16.11 13.20
N PHE A 324 3.39 14.82 13.46
CA PHE A 324 2.59 14.08 14.45
C PHE A 324 2.76 14.61 15.87
N ASN A 325 4.00 14.92 16.26
CA ASN A 325 4.29 15.46 17.58
C ASN A 325 3.87 16.94 17.75
N GLN A 326 3.58 17.65 16.66
CA GLN A 326 3.12 19.04 16.69
C GLN A 326 1.70 19.21 16.16
N ILE A 327 0.95 18.11 15.94
CA ILE A 327 -0.32 18.15 15.21
C ILE A 327 -1.36 19.04 15.89
N GLY A 328 -1.42 19.04 17.23
CA GLY A 328 -2.30 19.91 18.01
C GLY A 328 -1.95 21.39 17.87
N ALA A 329 -0.66 21.72 17.87
CA ALA A 329 -0.17 23.09 17.75
C ALA A 329 -0.31 23.65 16.32
N ILE A 330 -0.19 22.79 15.30
CA ILE A 330 -0.31 23.14 13.88
C ILE A 330 -1.77 23.39 13.49
N GLY A 331 -2.71 22.70 14.14
CA GLY A 331 -4.13 22.73 13.82
C GLY A 331 -4.48 21.98 12.53
N ALA A 332 -5.77 21.72 12.31
CA ALA A 332 -6.23 20.82 11.25
C ALA A 332 -5.86 21.28 9.83
N GLN A 333 -6.05 22.57 9.51
CA GLN A 333 -5.75 23.11 8.18
C GLN A 333 -4.25 23.04 7.86
N GLY A 334 -3.41 23.41 8.83
CA GLY A 334 -1.96 23.31 8.70
C GLY A 334 -1.49 21.87 8.58
N ALA A 335 -2.10 20.95 9.34
CA ALA A 335 -1.76 19.53 9.31
C ALA A 335 -2.09 18.90 7.95
N ILE A 336 -3.26 19.24 7.37
CA ILE A 336 -3.64 18.80 6.02
C ILE A 336 -2.64 19.32 4.99
N LEU A 337 -2.31 20.62 5.01
CA LEU A 337 -1.33 21.19 4.08
C LEU A 337 0.03 20.50 4.19
N TYR A 338 0.52 20.30 5.41
CA TYR A 338 1.80 19.63 5.66
C TYR A 338 1.76 18.16 5.22
N GLY A 339 0.73 17.39 5.59
CA GLY A 339 0.63 15.99 5.17
C GLY A 339 0.49 15.82 3.65
N LEU A 340 -0.24 16.71 2.96
CA LEU A 340 -0.28 16.72 1.49
C LEU A 340 1.11 16.99 0.88
N PHE A 341 1.87 17.93 1.46
CA PHE A 341 3.26 18.17 1.07
C PHE A 341 4.14 16.92 1.28
N LEU A 342 3.97 16.19 2.38
CA LEU A 342 4.70 14.95 2.65
C LEU A 342 4.33 13.84 1.65
N VAL A 343 3.05 13.64 1.36
CA VAL A 343 2.60 12.67 0.34
C VAL A 343 3.17 13.03 -1.04
N PHE A 344 3.19 14.31 -1.40
CA PHE A 344 3.80 14.76 -2.64
C PHE A 344 5.34 14.61 -2.64
N SER A 345 5.98 14.75 -1.48
CA SER A 345 7.41 14.45 -1.33
C SER A 345 7.71 12.98 -1.58
N ILE A 346 6.86 12.07 -1.08
CA ILE A 346 6.92 10.63 -1.34
C ILE A 346 6.74 10.34 -2.83
N PHE A 347 5.76 10.97 -3.47
CA PHE A 347 5.59 10.89 -4.92
C PHE A 347 6.86 11.35 -5.63
N SER A 348 7.43 12.50 -5.25
CA SER A 348 8.58 13.09 -5.95
C SER A 348 9.84 12.20 -5.91
N TYR A 349 10.31 11.77 -4.74
CA TYR A 349 11.55 10.99 -4.68
C TYR A 349 11.37 9.59 -5.29
N SER A 350 10.17 9.01 -5.22
CA SER A 350 9.90 7.70 -5.83
C SER A 350 9.84 7.76 -7.36
N MET A 351 9.51 8.91 -7.95
CA MET A 351 9.70 9.12 -9.40
C MET A 351 11.17 9.04 -9.81
N LEU A 352 12.11 9.50 -8.97
CA LEU A 352 13.54 9.35 -9.22
C LEU A 352 14.00 7.90 -9.02
N MET A 353 13.48 7.20 -8.01
CA MET A 353 13.72 5.76 -7.82
C MET A 353 13.36 4.95 -9.07
N ASP A 354 12.25 5.32 -9.74
CA ASP A 354 11.79 4.69 -10.98
C ASP A 354 12.53 5.17 -12.24
N LYS A 355 13.57 6.01 -12.12
CA LYS A 355 14.22 6.66 -13.27
C LYS A 355 13.22 7.36 -14.20
N SER A 356 12.14 7.92 -13.65
CA SER A 356 11.08 8.51 -14.45
C SER A 356 11.54 9.79 -15.13
N ARG A 357 11.07 10.01 -16.36
CA ARG A 357 11.26 11.28 -17.09
C ARG A 357 10.71 12.51 -16.35
N PHE A 358 9.79 12.29 -15.42
CA PHE A 358 9.15 13.35 -14.66
C PHE A 358 9.83 13.64 -13.32
N ALA A 359 10.91 12.93 -12.96
CA ALA A 359 11.58 13.07 -11.65
C ALA A 359 12.02 14.51 -11.34
N VAL A 360 12.67 15.18 -12.30
CA VAL A 360 13.10 16.58 -12.12
C VAL A 360 11.89 17.52 -12.01
N TYR A 361 10.84 17.27 -12.77
CA TYR A 361 9.64 18.10 -12.73
C TYR A 361 8.89 17.97 -11.41
N SER A 362 8.66 16.74 -10.92
CA SER A 362 8.03 16.52 -9.62
C SER A 362 8.86 17.12 -8.48
N GLU A 363 10.18 17.01 -8.54
CA GLU A 363 11.05 17.58 -7.52
C GLU A 363 11.07 19.10 -7.54
N MET A 364 11.07 19.70 -8.72
CA MET A 364 10.96 21.14 -8.87
C MET A 364 9.65 21.64 -8.25
N VAL A 365 8.51 21.00 -8.57
CA VAL A 365 7.21 21.35 -7.97
C VAL A 365 7.26 21.18 -6.45
N ARG A 366 7.85 20.08 -5.95
CA ARG A 366 7.94 19.82 -4.50
C ARG A 366 8.74 20.89 -3.79
N CYS A 367 9.86 21.30 -4.37
CA CYS A 367 10.72 22.34 -3.81
C CYS A 367 10.03 23.71 -3.83
N LEU A 368 9.36 24.05 -4.93
CA LEU A 368 8.58 25.29 -5.03
C LEU A 368 7.45 25.33 -4.01
N LEU A 369 6.70 24.24 -3.84
CA LEU A 369 5.66 24.14 -2.82
C LEU A 369 6.23 24.31 -1.41
N GLY A 370 7.35 23.64 -1.11
CA GLY A 370 8.00 23.76 0.19
C GLY A 370 8.47 25.19 0.49
N LEU A 371 9.14 25.84 -0.47
CA LEU A 371 9.57 27.24 -0.34
C LEU A 371 8.37 28.20 -0.23
N ALA A 372 7.29 27.95 -0.98
CA ALA A 372 6.07 28.73 -0.89
C ALA A 372 5.40 28.61 0.49
N ILE A 373 5.38 27.41 1.07
CA ILE A 373 4.87 27.19 2.44
C ILE A 373 5.73 27.95 3.46
N ILE A 374 7.06 27.90 3.34
CA ILE A 374 7.96 28.68 4.21
C ILE A 374 7.68 30.18 4.08
N GLY A 375 7.57 30.69 2.86
CA GLY A 375 7.26 32.09 2.60
C GLY A 375 5.90 32.52 3.16
N ALA A 376 4.86 31.70 2.95
CA ALA A 376 3.51 31.94 3.46
C ALA A 376 3.44 31.93 5.00
N GLN A 377 4.34 31.20 5.66
CA GLN A 377 4.48 31.17 7.12
C GLN A 377 5.48 32.21 7.67
N GLY A 378 5.84 33.23 6.87
CA GLY A 378 6.73 34.30 7.29
C GLY A 378 8.17 33.86 7.53
N GLY A 379 8.64 32.86 6.77
CA GLY A 379 9.97 32.28 6.92
C GLY A 379 10.05 31.10 7.90
N ASN A 380 8.92 30.64 8.43
CA ASN A 380 8.83 29.57 9.42
C ASN A 380 8.33 28.25 8.81
N TRP A 381 8.35 27.17 9.59
CA TRP A 381 7.82 25.87 9.14
C TRP A 381 7.05 25.20 10.26
N PHE A 382 5.76 25.51 10.41
CA PHE A 382 4.85 24.80 11.30
C PHE A 382 5.37 24.63 12.75
N GLY A 383 6.09 25.63 13.27
CA GLY A 383 6.68 25.58 14.61
C GLY A 383 8.08 25.00 14.69
N LEU A 384 8.70 24.57 13.58
CA LEU A 384 10.04 23.97 13.56
C LEU A 384 11.10 24.91 14.11
N GLU A 385 10.97 26.21 13.87
CA GLU A 385 11.83 27.26 14.42
C GLU A 385 11.89 27.26 15.94
N LYS A 386 10.82 26.82 16.61
CA LYS A 386 10.77 26.72 18.09
C LYS A 386 11.60 25.55 18.60
N ALA A 387 11.62 24.45 17.85
CA ALA A 387 12.43 23.27 18.18
C ALA A 387 13.89 23.44 17.74
N TRP A 388 14.11 24.07 16.60
CA TRP A 388 15.43 24.33 16.02
C TRP A 388 15.39 25.65 15.25
N GLY A 389 15.99 26.71 15.80
CA GLY A 389 15.90 28.07 15.24
C GLY A 389 16.38 28.22 13.79
N MET A 390 17.37 27.42 13.36
CA MET A 390 17.84 27.39 11.97
C MET A 390 17.06 26.43 11.07
N GLY A 391 16.07 25.72 11.61
CA GLY A 391 15.36 24.63 10.93
C GLY A 391 14.69 25.04 9.62
N PRO A 392 13.88 26.12 9.58
CA PRO A 392 13.28 26.56 8.31
C PRO A 392 14.31 26.97 7.25
N PHE A 393 15.41 27.61 7.65
CA PHE A 393 16.49 27.97 6.72
C PHE A 393 17.20 26.72 6.17
N ALA A 394 17.52 25.76 7.04
CA ALA A 394 18.10 24.48 6.64
C ALA A 394 17.15 23.70 5.70
N LEU A 395 15.85 23.73 5.97
CA LEU A 395 14.84 23.09 5.13
C LEU A 395 14.74 23.75 3.74
N GLY A 396 14.80 25.09 3.67
CA GLY A 396 14.87 25.83 2.41
C GLY A 396 16.14 25.50 1.61
N GLY A 397 17.30 25.45 2.27
CA GLY A 397 18.56 25.01 1.65
C GLY A 397 18.50 23.57 1.15
N TYR A 398 17.87 22.67 1.93
CA TYR A 398 17.60 21.30 1.51
C TYR A 398 16.74 21.24 0.26
N PHE A 399 15.68 22.06 0.13
CA PHE A 399 14.85 22.07 -1.08
C PHE A 399 15.67 22.39 -2.32
N ILE A 400 16.52 23.41 -2.26
CA ILE A 400 17.40 23.77 -3.38
C ILE A 400 18.41 22.66 -3.67
N GLY A 401 19.09 22.15 -2.64
CA GLY A 401 20.07 21.08 -2.78
C GLY A 401 19.46 19.78 -3.33
N SER A 402 18.26 19.43 -2.89
CA SER A 402 17.54 18.22 -3.30
C SER A 402 17.19 18.25 -4.79
N LEU A 403 16.79 19.41 -5.32
CA LEU A 403 16.57 19.60 -6.74
C LEU A 403 17.86 19.43 -7.55
N LEU A 404 18.98 20.02 -7.09
CA LEU A 404 20.27 19.89 -7.77
C LEU A 404 20.76 18.44 -7.83
N VAL A 405 20.65 17.70 -6.72
CA VAL A 405 21.02 16.27 -6.66
C VAL A 405 20.10 15.44 -7.55
N THR A 406 18.81 15.75 -7.59
CA THR A 406 17.85 15.09 -8.49
C THR A 406 18.19 15.35 -9.96
N VAL A 407 18.54 16.59 -10.33
CA VAL A 407 19.00 16.94 -11.70
C VAL A 407 20.29 16.18 -12.05
N TYR A 408 21.22 16.07 -11.10
CA TYR A 408 22.45 15.30 -11.29
C TYR A 408 22.14 13.83 -11.61
N PHE A 409 21.38 13.12 -10.77
CA PHE A 409 21.02 11.71 -11.01
C PHE A 409 20.18 11.54 -12.28
N PHE A 410 19.32 12.51 -12.60
CA PHE A 410 18.56 12.48 -13.84
C PHE A 410 19.47 12.53 -15.07
N GLN A 411 20.48 13.39 -15.06
CA GLN A 411 21.44 13.47 -16.17
C GLN A 411 22.34 12.23 -16.23
N SER A 412 22.83 11.76 -15.08
CA SER A 412 23.83 10.70 -14.99
C SER A 412 23.27 9.28 -15.08
N GLU A 413 22.00 9.05 -14.75
CA GLU A 413 21.42 7.70 -14.69
C GLU A 413 20.11 7.52 -15.48
N VAL A 414 19.39 8.60 -15.78
CA VAL A 414 18.11 8.53 -16.51
C VAL A 414 18.31 8.88 -17.99
N LYS A 415 18.96 9.99 -18.30
CA LYS A 415 19.25 10.39 -19.70
C LYS A 415 20.38 9.59 -20.34
N SER A 416 21.42 9.27 -19.57
CA SER A 416 22.61 8.55 -20.03
C SER A 416 22.32 7.09 -20.41
N ALA A 417 21.29 6.47 -19.82
CA ALA A 417 20.88 5.10 -20.08
C ALA A 417 20.30 4.88 -21.49
N GLY A 418 20.24 5.92 -22.33
CA GLY A 418 19.51 5.90 -23.58
C GLY A 418 18.00 5.87 -23.31
N TYR A 419 17.24 6.61 -24.10
CA TYR A 419 15.78 6.59 -24.00
C TYR A 419 15.24 5.29 -24.62
N GLU A 420 15.50 4.13 -24.00
CA GLU A 420 14.99 2.82 -24.42
C GLU A 420 13.72 2.40 -23.66
N VAL A 421 12.75 3.30 -23.47
CA VAL A 421 11.35 2.87 -23.26
C VAL A 421 10.39 3.85 -23.91
N SER A 422 10.16 3.66 -25.22
CA SER A 422 8.91 4.02 -25.91
C SER A 422 8.90 3.47 -27.35
N ARG A 423 9.04 2.15 -27.51
CA ARG A 423 8.66 1.45 -28.76
C ARG A 423 8.21 0.00 -28.56
N ALA A 424 7.64 -0.35 -27.40
CA ALA A 424 6.86 -1.58 -27.24
C ALA A 424 5.45 -1.49 -27.87
N THR A 425 5.13 -0.41 -28.60
CA THR A 425 3.84 -0.20 -29.27
C THR A 425 3.98 0.31 -30.71
N LYS A 426 4.89 -0.29 -31.51
CA LYS A 426 4.81 -0.20 -32.98
C LYS A 426 5.10 -1.55 -33.64
N THR A 427 4.00 -2.19 -34.07
CA THR A 427 3.89 -3.04 -35.26
C THR A 427 4.84 -4.25 -35.35
N ALA A 428 4.40 -5.39 -34.82
CA ALA A 428 4.68 -6.65 -35.48
C ALA A 428 3.82 -6.69 -36.77
N ALA A 429 4.43 -6.33 -37.90
CA ALA A 429 3.83 -6.61 -39.20
C ALA A 429 3.78 -8.12 -39.42
N PRO A 430 2.71 -8.68 -40.01
CA PRO A 430 2.65 -10.11 -40.27
C PRO A 430 3.64 -10.46 -41.39
N THR A 431 4.58 -11.35 -41.09
CA THR A 431 5.41 -12.00 -42.09
C THR A 431 4.50 -12.78 -43.03
N LYS A 432 4.35 -12.28 -44.27
CA LYS A 432 3.77 -13.04 -45.38
C LYS A 432 4.60 -14.31 -45.57
N ARG A 433 3.99 -15.48 -45.32
CA ARG A 433 4.40 -16.73 -45.95
C ARG A 433 4.28 -16.55 -47.45
N LEU A 434 5.42 -16.53 -48.15
CA LEU A 434 5.46 -16.84 -49.57
C LEU A 434 5.38 -18.35 -49.71
N GLN A 435 4.38 -18.79 -50.47
CA GLN A 435 4.33 -20.11 -51.07
C GLN A 435 5.45 -20.19 -52.11
N SER A 436 6.22 -21.28 -52.05
CA SER A 436 6.78 -21.98 -53.21
C SER A 436 6.94 -23.44 -52.82
#